data_AF-A0A536YV14-F1
#
_entry.id   AF-A0A536YV14-F1
#
_cell.length_a   1.000
_cell.length_b   1.000
_cell.length_c   1.000
_cell.angle_alpha   90.00
_cell.angle_beta   90.00
_cell.angle_gamma   90.00
#
_symmetry.space_group_name_H-M   'P 1'
#
loop_
_entity.id
_entity.type
_entity.pdbx_description
1 polymer ?
#
loop_
_entity_poly.entity_id
_entity_poly.type
_entity_poly.pdbx_seq_one_letter_code
_entity_poly.pdbx_strand_id
1 'polypeptide(L)'
;MNARTCLSFGVVLLSLVAVPLAPAQDRIDKPVRIVVGFAAGGTADVMARVVADKLKDSVGQPVVVDNRPGAIGRIAAETVRNAPPDGATIMVMPIGPMAVVPHVYSDIPYDPV
;
A
#
# COMPACT_ATOMS: atom_id res chain seq x y z
N MET A 1 20.35 49.83 6.52
CA MET A 1 19.93 48.78 5.57
C MET A 1 21.01 47.72 5.59
N ASN A 2 20.76 46.61 6.28
CA ASN A 2 21.83 45.81 6.89
C ASN A 2 22.10 44.57 6.04
N ALA A 3 23.35 44.39 5.59
CA ALA A 3 23.80 43.28 4.73
C ALA A 3 23.48 41.87 5.29
N ARG A 4 23.17 41.78 6.59
CA ARG A 4 22.79 40.53 7.29
C ARG A 4 21.40 40.02 6.87
N THR A 5 20.51 40.92 6.44
CA THR A 5 19.14 40.57 6.02
C THR A 5 19.08 40.05 4.58
N CYS A 6 20.03 40.45 3.72
CA CYS A 6 20.16 39.89 2.36
C CYS A 6 20.74 38.46 2.37
N LEU A 7 21.65 38.16 3.30
CA LEU A 7 22.29 36.84 3.38
C LEU A 7 21.30 35.74 3.83
N SER A 8 20.32 36.08 4.66
CA SER A 8 19.28 35.15 5.13
C SER A 8 18.23 34.83 4.05
N PHE A 9 17.96 35.76 3.12
CA PHE A 9 17.06 35.52 1.98
C PHE A 9 17.69 34.62 0.91
N GLY A 10 19.01 34.72 0.69
CA GLY A 10 19.72 33.91 -0.30
C GLY A 10 19.79 32.42 0.04
N VAL A 11 19.82 32.07 1.33
CA VAL A 11 19.89 30.66 1.79
C VAL A 11 18.55 29.94 1.61
N VAL A 12 17.42 30.62 1.79
CA VAL A 12 16.07 30.04 1.62
C VAL A 12 15.76 29.75 0.14
N LEU A 13 16.27 30.57 -0.78
CA LEU A 13 16.11 30.37 -2.23
C LEU A 13 16.93 29.19 -2.77
N LEU A 14 18.08 28.87 -2.18
CA LEU A 14 18.92 27.76 -2.63
C LEU A 14 18.37 26.38 -2.21
N SER A 15 17.60 26.31 -1.13
CA SER A 15 16.94 25.08 -0.67
C SER A 15 15.74 24.64 -1.52
N LEU A 16 15.19 25.52 -2.38
CA LEU A 16 14.01 25.18 -3.21
C LEU A 16 14.36 24.40 -4.49
N VAL A 17 15.64 24.36 -4.88
CA VAL A 17 16.07 23.74 -6.17
C VAL A 17 16.52 22.29 -6.01
N ALA A 18 16.69 21.81 -4.77
CA ALA A 18 17.18 20.46 -4.50
C ALA A 18 16.05 19.43 -4.29
N VAL A 19 14.92 19.56 -4.99
CA VAL A 19 13.92 18.47 -5.03
C VAL A 19 14.49 17.39 -5.95
N PRO A 20 14.87 16.20 -5.44
CA PRO A 20 15.30 15.12 -6.32
C PRO A 20 14.11 14.76 -7.23
N LEU A 21 14.31 14.83 -8.54
CA LEU A 21 13.40 14.19 -9.48
C LEU A 21 13.49 12.69 -9.20
N ALA A 22 12.52 12.14 -8.46
CA ALA A 22 12.29 10.71 -8.45
C ALA A 22 11.73 10.33 -9.84
N PRO A 23 12.39 9.44 -10.63
CA PRO A 23 11.70 8.67 -11.63
C PRO A 23 10.31 8.24 -11.20
N ALA A 24 9.31 8.62 -11.99
CA ALA A 24 7.99 8.05 -11.90
C ALA A 24 8.12 6.53 -12.04
N GLN A 25 7.75 5.79 -11.00
CA GLN A 25 7.72 4.33 -11.02
C GLN A 25 6.45 3.89 -11.76
N ASP A 26 6.42 4.10 -13.07
CA ASP A 26 5.25 3.77 -13.90
C ASP A 26 5.10 2.25 -14.10
N ARG A 27 6.10 1.45 -13.73
CA ARG A 27 6.11 0.01 -13.98
C ARG A 27 6.47 -0.79 -12.73
N ILE A 28 5.66 -1.81 -12.46
CA ILE A 28 6.00 -2.84 -11.47
C ILE A 28 6.94 -3.86 -12.13
N ASP A 29 8.17 -3.92 -11.65
CA ASP A 29 9.24 -4.78 -12.20
C ASP A 29 9.42 -6.10 -11.41
N LYS A 30 8.48 -6.42 -10.51
CA LYS A 30 8.55 -7.61 -9.64
C LYS A 30 7.18 -8.30 -9.54
N PRO A 31 7.11 -9.57 -9.13
CA PRO A 31 5.83 -10.23 -8.89
C PRO A 31 4.94 -9.46 -7.92
N VAL A 32 3.66 -9.34 -8.26
CA VAL A 32 2.65 -8.72 -7.40
C VAL A 32 2.10 -9.78 -6.44
N ARG A 33 1.90 -9.39 -5.19
CA ARG A 33 1.30 -10.22 -4.15
C ARG A 33 -0.03 -9.65 -3.73
N ILE A 34 -1.09 -10.46 -3.81
CA ILE A 34 -2.40 -10.18 -3.24
C ILE A 34 -2.50 -10.90 -1.90
N VAL A 35 -2.54 -10.15 -0.80
CA VAL A 35 -2.70 -10.70 0.55
C VAL A 35 -4.19 -10.82 0.88
N VAL A 36 -4.60 -11.98 1.40
CA VAL A 36 -5.98 -12.28 1.77
C VAL A 36 -6.05 -12.67 3.24
N GLY A 37 -6.85 -11.97 4.03
CA GLY A 37 -6.99 -12.18 5.48
C GLY A 37 -7.77 -13.42 5.93
N PHE A 38 -8.04 -14.34 5.02
CA PHE A 38 -8.95 -15.48 5.22
C PHE A 38 -8.37 -16.75 4.60
N ALA A 39 -8.89 -17.91 5.03
CA ALA A 39 -8.43 -19.22 4.57
C ALA A 39 -8.59 -19.39 3.05
N ALA A 40 -7.67 -20.17 2.46
CA ALA A 40 -7.72 -20.53 1.04
C ALA A 40 -8.99 -21.33 0.72
N GLY A 41 -9.51 -21.18 -0.50
CA GLY A 41 -10.74 -21.82 -0.95
C GLY A 41 -12.04 -21.13 -0.50
N GLY A 42 -11.97 -20.13 0.39
CA GLY A 42 -13.12 -19.29 0.75
C GLY A 42 -13.48 -18.26 -0.33
N THR A 43 -14.60 -17.57 -0.16
CA THR A 43 -15.08 -16.55 -1.10
C THR A 43 -14.06 -15.44 -1.36
N ALA A 44 -13.40 -14.93 -0.30
CA ALA A 44 -12.36 -13.92 -0.43
C ALA A 44 -11.15 -14.39 -1.25
N ASP A 45 -10.74 -15.65 -1.08
CA ASP A 45 -9.63 -16.25 -1.83
C ASP A 45 -9.99 -16.45 -3.31
N VAL A 46 -11.19 -16.97 -3.59
CA VAL A 46 -11.67 -17.14 -4.97
C VAL A 46 -11.71 -15.80 -5.70
N MET A 47 -12.24 -14.76 -5.05
CA MET A 47 -12.25 -13.42 -5.63
C MET A 47 -10.85 -12.87 -5.87
N ALA A 48 -9.92 -13.07 -4.92
CA ALA A 48 -8.52 -12.66 -5.08
C ALA A 48 -7.84 -13.36 -6.27
N ARG A 49 -8.14 -14.65 -6.51
CA ARG A 49 -7.61 -15.40 -7.66
C ARG A 49 -8.16 -14.90 -8.99
N VAL A 50 -9.44 -14.54 -9.05
CA VAL A 50 -10.04 -13.91 -10.25
C VAL A 50 -9.39 -12.56 -10.53
N VAL A 51 -9.12 -11.76 -9.50
CA VAL A 51 -8.40 -10.49 -9.65
C VAL A 51 -6.97 -10.74 -10.12
N ALA A 52 -6.25 -11.68 -9.50
CA ALA A 52 -4.88 -12.03 -9.88
C ALA A 52 -4.76 -12.45 -11.35
N ASP A 53 -5.70 -13.26 -11.82
CA ASP A 53 -5.72 -13.76 -13.19
C ASP A 53 -5.87 -12.63 -14.23
N LYS A 54 -6.68 -11.62 -13.93
CA LYS A 54 -6.83 -10.44 -14.81
C LYS A 54 -5.69 -9.43 -14.65
N LEU A 55 -5.20 -9.25 -13.43
CA LEU A 55 -4.18 -8.24 -13.12
C LEU A 55 -2.83 -8.59 -13.74
N LYS A 56 -2.49 -9.88 -13.83
CA LYS A 56 -1.20 -10.33 -14.39
C LYS A 56 -0.92 -9.78 -15.80
N ASP A 57 -1.95 -9.71 -16.63
CA ASP A 57 -1.83 -9.23 -18.01
C ASP A 57 -1.64 -7.72 -18.07
N SER A 58 -2.35 -6.98 -17.20
CA SER A 58 -2.24 -5.52 -17.12
C SER A 58 -0.91 -5.04 -16.54
N VAL A 59 -0.36 -5.78 -15.57
CA VAL A 59 0.87 -5.41 -14.87
C VAL A 59 2.12 -6.00 -15.52
N GLY A 60 1.96 -7.04 -16.35
CA GLY A 60 3.05 -7.73 -17.03
C GLY A 60 3.95 -8.56 -16.10
N GLN A 61 3.50 -8.84 -14.88
CA GLN A 61 4.22 -9.61 -13.87
C GLN A 61 3.36 -10.74 -13.31
N PRO A 62 3.96 -11.82 -12.78
CA PRO A 62 3.22 -12.83 -12.05
C PRO A 62 2.48 -12.22 -10.86
N VAL A 63 1.23 -12.65 -10.63
CA VAL A 63 0.42 -12.22 -9.49
C VAL A 63 0.13 -13.44 -8.61
N VAL A 64 0.53 -13.37 -7.34
CA VAL A 64 0.43 -14.49 -6.39
C VAL A 64 -0.54 -14.15 -5.26
N VAL A 65 -1.41 -15.08 -4.91
CA VAL A 65 -2.32 -14.96 -3.76
C VAL A 65 -1.66 -15.56 -2.51
N ASP A 66 -1.53 -14.76 -1.45
CA ASP A 66 -0.97 -15.13 -0.14
C ASP A 66 -2.08 -15.08 0.93
N ASN A 67 -2.52 -16.24 1.41
CA ASN A 67 -3.56 -16.34 2.44
C ASN A 67 -2.95 -16.24 3.84
N ARG A 68 -3.31 -15.21 4.60
CA ARG A 68 -2.89 -14.96 5.98
C ARG A 68 -4.08 -14.84 6.91
N PRO A 69 -4.72 -15.97 7.28
CA PRO A 69 -5.91 -15.97 8.11
C PRO A 69 -5.62 -15.52 9.55
N GLY A 70 -6.59 -14.85 10.16
CA GLY A 70 -6.58 -14.53 11.59
C GLY A 70 -6.99 -13.10 11.90
N ALA A 71 -7.43 -12.87 13.14
CA ALA A 71 -7.85 -11.57 13.66
C ALA A 71 -8.80 -10.80 12.72
N ILE A 72 -9.74 -11.50 12.07
CA ILE A 72 -10.71 -10.92 11.12
C ILE A 72 -10.00 -10.12 10.00
N GLY A 73 -8.89 -10.66 9.49
CA GLY A 73 -8.11 -10.05 8.42
C GLY A 73 -7.11 -8.97 8.84
N ARG A 74 -7.02 -8.64 10.14
CA ARG A 74 -6.03 -7.67 10.65
C ARG A 74 -4.58 -8.09 10.38
N ILE A 75 -4.27 -9.39 10.39
CA ILE A 75 -2.92 -9.90 10.09
C ILE A 75 -2.54 -9.59 8.63
N ALA A 76 -3.49 -9.74 7.69
CA ALA A 76 -3.28 -9.37 6.30
C ALA A 76 -3.11 -7.85 6.15
N ALA A 77 -3.95 -7.05 6.81
CA ALA A 77 -3.83 -5.59 6.79
C ALA A 77 -2.47 -5.11 7.31
N GLU A 78 -1.99 -5.68 8.43
CA GLU A 78 -0.65 -5.40 8.95
C GLU A 78 0.46 -5.83 8.00
N THR A 79 0.31 -6.98 7.33
CA THR A 79 1.27 -7.46 6.32
C THR A 79 1.40 -6.47 5.16
N VAL A 80 0.27 -5.91 4.69
CA VAL A 80 0.27 -4.91 3.61
C VAL A 80 0.76 -3.55 4.09
N ARG A 81 0.37 -3.10 5.29
CA ARG A 81 0.88 -1.86 5.89
C ARG A 81 2.42 -1.87 5.99
N ASN A 82 2.99 -3.00 6.42
CA ASN A 82 4.43 -3.13 6.61
C ASN A 82 5.19 -3.42 5.30
N ALA A 83 4.51 -3.56 4.16
CA ALA A 83 5.15 -3.78 2.87
C ALA A 83 5.73 -2.48 2.30
N PRO A 84 6.73 -2.56 1.40
CA PRO A 84 7.18 -1.39 0.66
C PRO A 84 6.00 -0.73 -0.09
N PRO A 85 5.88 0.60 -0.09
CA PRO A 85 4.81 1.32 -0.77
C PRO A 85 5.07 1.43 -2.29
N ASP A 86 5.39 0.31 -2.93
CA ASP A 86 5.78 0.21 -4.35
C ASP A 86 4.68 -0.38 -5.25
N GLY A 87 3.48 -0.59 -4.71
CA GLY A 87 2.34 -1.14 -5.41
C GLY A 87 2.40 -2.65 -5.66
N ALA A 88 3.50 -3.34 -5.32
CA ALA A 88 3.63 -4.77 -5.56
C ALA A 88 2.97 -5.64 -4.48
N THR A 89 2.54 -5.06 -3.36
CA THR A 89 1.73 -5.76 -2.34
C THR A 89 0.39 -5.05 -2.20
N ILE A 90 -0.68 -5.75 -2.54
CA ILE A 90 -2.06 -5.25 -2.40
C ILE A 90 -2.89 -6.23 -1.55
N MET A 91 -4.04 -5.78 -1.08
CA MET A 91 -4.93 -6.60 -0.24
C MET A 91 -6.29 -6.75 -0.90
N VAL A 92 -6.88 -7.93 -0.79
CA VAL A 92 -8.32 -8.16 -1.01
C VAL A 92 -8.96 -8.48 0.33
N MET A 93 -9.91 -7.63 0.73
CA MET A 93 -10.63 -7.75 2.00
C MET A 93 -12.14 -7.59 1.74
N PRO A 94 -13.01 -8.40 2.37
CA PRO A 94 -14.44 -8.12 2.39
C PRO A 94 -14.74 -6.76 3.05
N ILE A 95 -15.88 -6.18 2.71
CA ILE A 95 -16.31 -4.88 3.25
C ILE A 95 -16.54 -4.91 4.78
N GLY A 96 -17.04 -6.02 5.31
CA GLY A 96 -17.37 -6.15 6.74
C GLY A 96 -16.20 -5.84 7.67
N PRO A 97 -15.03 -6.48 7.52
CA PRO A 97 -13.83 -6.15 8.27
C PRO A 97 -13.42 -4.68 8.16
N MET A 98 -13.45 -4.08 6.98
CA MET A 98 -13.04 -2.68 6.79
C MET A 98 -14.01 -1.67 7.44
N ALA A 99 -15.31 -1.96 7.40
CA ALA A 99 -16.34 -1.06 7.90
C ALA A 99 -16.63 -1.25 9.39
N VAL A 100 -16.60 -2.49 9.89
CA VAL A 100 -17.06 -2.80 11.26
C VAL A 100 -15.93 -2.73 12.27
N VAL A 101 -14.73 -3.23 11.94
CA VAL A 101 -13.60 -3.34 12.88
C VAL A 101 -13.20 -1.97 13.47
N PRO A 102 -13.17 -0.85 12.73
CA PRO A 102 -12.87 0.47 13.29
C PRO A 102 -13.89 0.98 14.31
N HIS A 103 -15.12 0.49 14.26
CA HIS A 103 -16.18 0.87 15.21
C HIS A 103 -16.24 -0.05 16.44
N VAL A 104 -15.53 -1.17 16.41
CA VAL A 104 -15.50 -2.17 17.49
C VAL A 104 -14.18 -2.14 18.25
N TYR A 105 -13.07 -1.84 17.58
CA TYR A 105 -11.74 -1.79 18.19
C TYR A 105 -11.18 -0.38 18.10
N SER A 106 -10.69 0.13 19.24
CA SER A 106 -10.04 1.44 19.33
C SER A 106 -8.62 1.47 18.77
N ASP A 107 -7.98 0.31 18.64
CA ASP A 107 -6.60 0.16 18.14
C ASP A 107 -6.57 -0.80 16.95
N ILE A 108 -6.50 -0.23 15.75
CA ILE A 108 -6.47 -0.94 14.47
C ILE A 108 -5.19 -0.63 13.71
N PRO A 109 -4.57 -1.64 13.06
CA PRO A 109 -3.29 -1.48 12.40
C PRO A 109 -3.39 -0.86 10.99
N TYR A 110 -4.49 -0.21 10.61
CA TYR A 110 -4.69 0.34 9.27
C TYR A 110 -5.65 1.53 9.30
N ASP A 111 -5.57 2.37 8.26
CA ASP A 111 -6.52 3.45 8.02
C ASP A 111 -7.76 2.91 7.30
N PRO A 112 -8.97 3.01 7.88
CA PRO A 112 -10.20 2.51 7.27
C PRO A 112 -10.87 3.50 6.30
N VAL A 113 -10.38 4.75 6.18
CA VAL A 113 -11.01 5.82 5.38
C VAL A 113 -10.03 6.60 4.51
#